data_AF-A0A3Q9KGA5-F1
#
_entry.id   AF-A0A3Q9KGA5-F1
#
_cell.length_a   1.000
_cell.length_b   1.000
_cell.length_c   1.000
_cell.angle_alpha   90.00
_cell.angle_beta   90.00
_cell.angle_gamma   90.00
#
_symmetry.space_group_name_H-M   'P 1'
#
loop_
_entity.id
_entity.type
_entity.pdbx_description
1 polymer ?
#
loop_
_entity_poly.entity_id
_entity_poly.type
_entity_poly.pdbx_seq_one_letter_code
_entity_poly.pdbx_strand_id
1 'polypeptide(L)'
;MTGVEGDPRVQELRGAVARLRRQLAVLPGELPDRVAADDELAALDAMVSHGMPEVPRLRRSLLLIAGAVGSVSALSPALAEVREGIDRFGELPRAR
;
A
#
# COMPACT_ATOMS: atom_id res chain seq x y z
N MET A 1 -19.27 8.65 -16.02
CA MET A 1 -18.17 9.58 -16.39
C MET A 1 -17.14 9.52 -15.28
N THR A 2 -16.28 8.50 -15.29
CA THR A 2 -15.39 8.16 -14.16
C THR A 2 -13.95 8.30 -14.62
N GLY A 3 -13.47 9.54 -14.70
CA GLY A 3 -12.08 9.84 -15.10
C GLY A 3 -11.03 9.33 -14.11
N VAL A 4 -11.44 8.83 -12.93
CA VAL A 4 -10.55 8.41 -11.84
C VAL A 4 -10.67 6.93 -11.48
N GLU A 5 -11.88 6.35 -11.51
CA GLU A 5 -12.05 4.89 -11.35
C GLU A 5 -11.54 4.08 -12.55
N GLY A 6 -11.45 4.73 -13.72
CA GLY A 6 -10.87 4.15 -14.93
C GLY A 6 -9.38 4.38 -15.10
N ASP A 7 -8.71 5.07 -14.17
CA ASP A 7 -7.26 5.28 -14.26
C ASP A 7 -6.53 3.94 -14.07
N PRO A 8 -5.78 3.45 -15.08
CA PRO A 8 -5.07 2.18 -14.97
C PRO A 8 -4.10 2.15 -13.78
N ARG A 9 -3.53 3.30 -13.39
CA ARG A 9 -2.62 3.41 -12.23
C ARG A 9 -3.35 3.13 -10.91
N VAL A 10 -4.61 3.56 -10.80
CA VAL A 10 -5.45 3.29 -9.62
C VAL A 10 -5.77 1.81 -9.55
N GLN A 11 -6.12 1.19 -10.69
CA GLN A 11 -6.42 -0.24 -10.77
C GLN A 11 -5.19 -1.12 -10.43
N GLU A 12 -4.01 -0.74 -10.93
CA GLU A 12 -2.75 -1.40 -10.59
C GLU A 12 -2.42 -1.30 -9.09
N LEU A 13 -2.56 -0.11 -8.51
CA LEU A 13 -2.32 0.10 -7.08
C LEU A 13 -3.31 -0.69 -6.21
N ARG A 14 -4.60 -0.73 -6.56
CA ARG A 14 -5.59 -1.60 -5.89
C ARG A 14 -5.17 -3.07 -5.96
N GLY A 15 -4.69 -3.53 -7.12
CA GLY A 15 -4.19 -4.88 -7.30
C GLY A 15 -3.00 -5.21 -6.39
N ALA A 16 -2.04 -4.28 -6.26
CA ALA A 16 -0.89 -4.42 -5.37
C ALA A 16 -1.30 -4.44 -3.89
N VAL A 17 -2.19 -3.53 -3.47
CA VAL A 17 -2.72 -3.48 -2.09
C VAL A 17 -3.47 -4.78 -1.74
N ALA A 18 -4.30 -5.29 -2.66
CA ALA A 18 -4.99 -6.56 -2.46
C ALA A 18 -4.04 -7.75 -2.34
N ARG A 19 -2.91 -7.76 -3.07
CA ARG A 19 -1.87 -8.78 -2.92
C ARG A 19 -1.18 -8.69 -1.56
N LEU A 20 -0.82 -7.48 -1.12
CA LEU A 20 -0.23 -7.26 0.20
C LEU A 20 -1.15 -7.74 1.33
N ARG A 21 -2.47 -7.45 1.24
CA ARG A 21 -3.48 -7.95 2.18
C ARG A 21 -3.51 -9.47 2.27
N ARG A 22 -3.49 -10.14 1.13
CA ARG A 22 -3.46 -11.62 1.09
C ARG A 22 -2.18 -12.17 1.70
N GLN A 23 -1.03 -11.55 1.42
CA GLN A 23 0.24 -11.99 2.01
C GLN A 23 0.30 -11.75 3.52
N LEU A 24 -0.25 -10.63 4.01
CA LEU A 24 -0.34 -10.36 5.44
C LEU A 24 -1.29 -11.36 6.14
N ALA A 25 -2.42 -11.69 5.50
CA ALA A 25 -3.38 -12.65 6.03
C ALA A 25 -2.80 -14.06 6.22
N VAL A 26 -1.89 -14.51 5.34
CA VAL A 26 -1.26 -15.83 5.42
C VAL A 26 -0.08 -15.90 6.41
N LEU A 27 0.44 -14.77 6.88
CA LEU A 27 1.48 -14.79 7.91
C LEU A 27 0.93 -15.34 9.23
N PRO A 28 1.76 -15.97 10.08
CA PRO A 28 1.37 -16.36 11.43
C PRO A 28 0.95 -15.14 12.27
N GLY A 29 0.02 -15.32 13.20
CA GLY A 29 -0.52 -14.25 14.06
C GLY A 29 0.45 -13.67 15.10
N GLU A 30 1.72 -14.09 15.10
CA GLU A 30 2.74 -13.72 16.10
C GLU A 30 3.42 -12.37 15.82
N LEU A 31 2.97 -11.64 14.79
CA LEU A 31 3.49 -10.31 14.50
C LEU A 31 3.05 -9.32 15.60
N PRO A 32 3.98 -8.67 16.31
CA PRO A 32 3.68 -7.81 17.46
C PRO A 32 2.65 -6.73 17.15
N ASP A 33 2.76 -6.13 15.96
CA ASP A 33 1.91 -5.02 15.52
C ASP A 33 0.97 -5.41 14.36
N ARG A 34 0.58 -6.70 14.28
CA ARG A 34 -0.27 -7.20 13.19
C ARG A 34 -1.56 -6.40 13.02
N VAL A 35 -2.26 -6.14 14.12
CA VAL A 35 -3.55 -5.43 14.11
C VAL A 35 -3.38 -4.03 13.54
N ALA A 36 -2.32 -3.32 13.95
CA ALA A 36 -2.02 -2.00 13.43
C ALA A 36 -1.68 -2.03 11.93
N ALA A 37 -0.96 -3.06 11.47
CA ALA A 37 -0.69 -3.25 10.05
C ALA A 37 -1.96 -3.53 9.24
N ASP A 38 -2.87 -4.37 9.74
CA ASP A 38 -4.15 -4.67 9.09
C ASP A 38 -5.06 -3.44 9.01
N ASP A 39 -5.15 -2.65 10.09
CA ASP A 39 -5.93 -1.41 10.14
C ASP A 39 -5.40 -0.36 9.15
N GLU A 40 -4.08 -0.15 9.13
CA GLU A 40 -3.46 0.80 8.22
C GLU A 40 -3.60 0.36 6.76
N LEU A 41 -3.56 -0.95 6.50
CA LEU A 41 -3.76 -1.52 5.18
C LEU A 41 -5.21 -1.40 4.70
N ALA A 42 -6.19 -1.48 5.61
CA ALA A 42 -7.59 -1.16 5.32
C ALA A 42 -7.78 0.33 5.00
N ALA A 43 -7.09 1.23 5.71
CA ALA A 43 -7.10 2.66 5.42
C ALA A 43 -6.46 2.96 4.05
N LEU A 44 -5.36 2.28 3.71
CA LEU A 44 -4.71 2.36 2.40
C LEU A 44 -5.67 1.94 1.27
N ASP A 45 -6.33 0.79 1.44
CA ASP A 45 -7.31 0.26 0.47
C ASP A 45 -8.49 1.23 0.26
N ALA A 46 -9.02 1.82 1.33
CA ALA A 46 -10.07 2.84 1.25
C ALA A 46 -9.61 4.06 0.44
N MET A 47 -8.41 4.60 0.72
CA MET A 47 -7.88 5.77 0.00
C MET A 47 -7.75 5.51 -1.51
N VAL A 48 -7.25 4.34 -1.89
CA VAL A 48 -7.11 3.98 -3.31
C VAL A 48 -8.49 3.69 -3.94
N SER A 49 -9.44 3.19 -3.16
CA SER A 49 -10.82 2.97 -3.60
C SER A 49 -11.59 4.28 -3.89
N HIS A 50 -11.27 5.37 -3.20
CA HIS A 50 -11.88 6.69 -3.44
C HIS A 50 -11.31 7.46 -4.65
N GLY A 51 -10.28 6.95 -5.32
CA GLY A 51 -9.83 7.46 -6.62
C GLY A 51 -8.91 8.68 -6.61
N MET A 52 -8.94 9.54 -5.58
CA MET A 52 -7.96 10.64 -5.42
C MET A 52 -7.04 10.43 -4.21
N PRO A 53 -6.10 9.48 -4.26
CA PRO A 53 -5.23 9.23 -3.13
C PRO A 53 -4.13 10.30 -3.01
N GLU A 54 -4.00 10.90 -1.83
CA GLU A 54 -2.92 11.84 -1.51
C GLU A 54 -1.59 11.09 -1.39
N VAL A 55 -0.67 11.30 -2.35
CA VAL A 55 0.63 10.61 -2.39
C VAL A 55 1.42 10.69 -1.08
N PRO A 56 1.52 11.84 -0.38
CA PRO A 56 2.21 11.90 0.92
C PRO A 56 1.55 11.00 1.97
N ARG A 57 0.22 10.89 1.95
CA ARG A 57 -0.55 10.07 2.88
C ARG A 57 -0.38 8.58 2.58
N LEU A 58 -0.45 8.18 1.31
CA LEU A 58 -0.14 6.81 0.87
C LEU A 58 1.25 6.36 1.31
N ARG A 59 2.26 7.22 1.12
CA ARG A 59 3.65 6.93 1.53
C ARG A 59 3.78 6.79 3.04
N ARG A 60 3.08 7.64 3.81
CA ARG A 60 3.05 7.52 5.27
C ARG A 60 2.42 6.21 5.72
N SER A 61 1.27 5.84 5.16
CA SER A 61 0.60 4.57 5.46
C SER A 61 1.49 3.37 5.15
N LEU A 62 2.16 3.38 4.00
CA LEU A 62 3.11 2.31 3.65
C LEU A 62 4.27 2.18 4.65
N LEU A 63 4.80 3.30 5.14
CA LEU A 63 5.86 3.30 6.15
C LEU A 63 5.38 2.76 7.50
N LEU A 64 4.15 3.08 7.91
CA LEU A 64 3.55 2.55 9.14
C LEU A 64 3.34 1.05 9.04
N ILE A 65 2.81 0.57 7.90
CA ILE A 65 2.69 -0.87 7.62
C ILE A 65 4.08 -1.51 7.71
N ALA A 66 5.08 -0.99 6.99
CA ALA A 66 6.44 -1.54 7.00
C ALA A 66 7.08 -1.57 8.40
N GLY A 67 6.82 -0.56 9.23
CA GLY A 67 7.26 -0.54 10.64
C GLY A 67 6.57 -1.59 11.50
N ALA A 68 5.27 -1.80 11.28
CA ALA A 68 4.45 -2.75 12.05
C ALA A 68 4.70 -4.22 11.68
N VAL A 69 4.96 -4.53 10.40
CA VAL A 69 5.36 -5.88 10.00
C VAL A 69 6.85 -6.16 10.22
N GLY A 70 7.68 -5.14 10.42
CA GLY A 70 9.12 -5.29 10.60
C GLY A 70 9.86 -5.79 9.34
N SER A 71 11.10 -6.29 9.52
CA SER A 71 11.95 -6.81 8.43
C SER A 71 11.52 -8.19 7.89
N VAL A 72 10.21 -8.46 7.78
CA VAL A 72 9.71 -9.72 7.23
C VAL A 72 9.96 -9.75 5.73
N SER A 73 11.05 -10.41 5.34
CA SER A 73 11.48 -10.53 3.94
C SER A 73 10.40 -11.10 3.00
N ALA A 74 9.45 -11.86 3.53
CA ALA A 74 8.34 -12.42 2.76
C ALA A 74 7.36 -11.36 2.23
N LEU A 75 7.25 -10.20 2.91
CA LEU A 75 6.40 -9.09 2.49
C LEU A 75 7.13 -8.08 1.60
N SER A 76 8.46 -8.13 1.53
CA SER A 76 9.28 -7.20 0.75
C SER A 76 8.83 -7.08 -0.71
N PRO A 77 8.50 -8.17 -1.44
CA PRO A 77 8.02 -8.06 -2.82
C PRO A 77 6.70 -7.30 -2.93
N ALA A 78 5.69 -7.61 -2.11
CA ALA A 78 4.39 -6.93 -2.19
C ALA A 78 4.46 -5.47 -1.70
N LEU A 79 5.29 -5.18 -0.68
CA LEU A 79 5.55 -3.81 -0.25
C LEU A 79 6.24 -3.00 -1.35
N ALA A 80 7.17 -3.59 -2.09
CA ALA A 80 7.83 -2.95 -3.23
C ALA A 80 6.84 -2.64 -4.36
N GLU A 81 5.96 -3.57 -4.71
CA GLU A 81 4.91 -3.34 -5.72
C GLU A 81 3.97 -2.18 -5.33
N VAL A 82 3.55 -2.10 -4.06
CA VAL A 82 2.72 -0.99 -3.57
C VAL A 82 3.51 0.32 -3.64
N ARG A 83 4.79 0.31 -3.26
CA ARG A 83 5.66 1.49 -3.35
C ARG A 83 5.78 2.00 -4.78
N GLU A 84 6.07 1.11 -5.74
CA GLU A 84 6.16 1.45 -7.15
C GLU A 84 4.84 2.02 -7.68
N GLY A 85 3.71 1.42 -7.29
CA GLY A 85 2.39 1.94 -7.62
C GLY A 85 2.17 3.36 -7.11
N ILE A 86 2.55 3.65 -5.86
CA ILE A 86 2.48 4.99 -5.27
C ILE A 86 3.43 5.96 -5.98
N ASP A 87 4.63 5.53 -6.33
CA ASP A 87 5.63 6.37 -6.99
C ASP A 87 5.18 6.79 -8.41
N ARG A 88 4.36 6.00 -9.11
CA ARG A 88 3.71 6.39 -10.38
C ARG A 88 2.72 7.56 -10.26
N PHE A 89 2.14 7.78 -9.07
CA PHE A 89 1.35 8.99 -8.78
C PHE A 89 2.24 10.17 -8.38
N GLY A 90 3.45 9.86 -7.92
CA GLY A 90 4.38 10.77 -7.29
C GLY A 90 5.63 11.06 -8.09
N GLU A 91 5.64 10.85 -9.42
CA GLU A 91 6.68 11.33 -10.37
C GLU A 91 6.73 12.88 -10.38
N LEU A 92 6.99 13.47 -9.23
CA LEU A 92 7.93 14.57 -9.12
C LEU A 92 9.24 13.94 -8.64
N PRO A 93 10.36 14.16 -9.34
CA PRO A 93 11.63 13.59 -8.97
C PRO A 93 11.98 14.11 -7.59
N ARG A 94 11.97 13.23 -6.59
CA ARG A 94 12.64 13.55 -5.33
C ARG A 94 14.11 13.51 -5.63
N ALA A 95 14.65 14.70 -5.87
CA ALA A 95 16.08 14.95 -5.87
C ALA A 95 16.67 14.33 -4.61
N ARG A 96 17.74 13.58 -4.89
CA ARG A 96 18.67 12.91 -3.99
C ARG A 96 18.97 13.65 -2.70
#